data_AF-A0A8T4W4J7-F1
#
_entry.id   AF-A0A8T4W4J7-F1
#
_cell.length_a   1.000
_cell.length_b   1.000
_cell.length_c   1.000
_cell.angle_alpha   90.00
_cell.angle_beta   90.00
_cell.angle_gamma   90.00
#
_symmetry.space_group_name_H-M   'P 1'
#
loop_
_entity.id
_entity.type
_entity.pdbx_description
1 polymer ?
#
loop_
_entity_poly.entity_id
_entity_poly.type
_entity_poly.pdbx_seq_one_letter_code
_entity_poly.pdbx_strand_id
1 'polypeptide(L)'
;TETNFHYSWGGGRIYENYTNNLQFTATTLVHGDGGTHTLELYDVDDLAWVTLDGDEILRVEMTGDRPANGTAQVTIPEGQQLLRVNWREDCCSASVGFHMPEELYTPGEDSDDQAPGFGGAVLAAAVALYLIWKHRDTRL
;
A
#
# COMPACT_ATOMS: atom_id res chain seq x y z
N THR A 1 -12.30 0.12 -15.92
CA THR A 1 -12.03 -0.82 -14.82
C THR A 1 -11.19 -0.05 -13.84
N GLU A 2 -11.74 0.32 -12.69
CA GLU A 2 -11.11 1.27 -11.77
C GLU A 2 -9.75 0.71 -11.26
N THR A 3 -8.71 1.56 -11.18
CA THR A 3 -7.44 1.21 -10.50
C THR A 3 -7.45 1.79 -9.09
N ASN A 4 -8.50 1.44 -8.39
CA ASN A 4 -8.69 1.66 -6.99
C ASN A 4 -8.60 0.32 -6.29
N PHE A 5 -8.13 0.36 -5.06
CA PHE A 5 -8.40 -0.73 -4.16
C PHE A 5 -8.83 -0.17 -2.82
N HIS A 6 -9.68 -0.93 -2.16
CA HIS A 6 -9.99 -0.72 -0.77
C HIS A 6 -10.01 -2.08 -0.10
N TYR A 7 -9.19 -2.21 0.95
CA TYR A 7 -9.23 -3.37 1.82
C TYR A 7 -9.48 -2.90 3.25
N SER A 8 -10.53 -3.47 3.84
CA SER A 8 -10.79 -3.37 5.27
C SER A 8 -10.92 -4.79 5.79
N TRP A 9 -10.00 -5.16 6.67
CA TRP A 9 -10.02 -6.45 7.37
C TRP A 9 -10.71 -6.34 8.74
N GLY A 10 -11.00 -5.12 9.20
CA GLY A 10 -11.54 -4.83 10.52
C GLY A 10 -10.66 -5.37 11.64
N GLY A 11 -11.24 -5.66 12.81
CA GLY A 11 -10.54 -6.33 13.92
C GLY A 11 -10.35 -7.84 13.75
N GLY A 12 -10.43 -8.35 12.51
CA GLY A 12 -10.39 -9.76 12.16
C GLY A 12 -8.97 -10.32 11.96
N ARG A 13 -8.86 -11.63 11.72
CA ARG A 13 -7.58 -12.26 11.32
C ARG A 13 -7.24 -11.84 9.89
N ILE A 14 -6.00 -11.40 9.66
CA ILE A 14 -5.57 -10.82 8.37
C ILE A 14 -4.73 -11.84 7.57
N TYR A 15 -3.71 -12.45 8.19
CA TYR A 15 -2.86 -13.45 7.54
C TYR A 15 -2.38 -14.51 8.54
N GLU A 16 -2.49 -15.81 8.26
CA GLU A 16 -1.96 -16.91 9.12
C GLU A 16 -2.17 -16.79 10.65
N ASN A 17 -3.31 -16.24 11.08
CA ASN A 17 -3.66 -15.92 12.48
C ASN A 17 -2.99 -14.68 13.09
N TYR A 18 -2.22 -13.92 12.32
CA TYR A 18 -1.77 -12.59 12.68
C TYR A 18 -2.90 -11.57 12.50
N THR A 19 -3.02 -10.70 13.49
CA THR A 19 -3.93 -9.55 13.50
C THR A 19 -3.19 -8.21 13.51
N ASN A 20 -1.88 -8.23 13.82
CA ASN A 20 -1.07 -7.04 14.12
C ASN A 20 0.33 -7.21 13.53
N ASN A 21 1.09 -6.11 13.38
CA ASN A 21 2.48 -6.08 12.87
C ASN A 21 2.58 -6.67 11.45
N LEU A 22 1.64 -6.30 10.60
CA LEU A 22 1.58 -6.74 9.21
C LEU A 22 2.00 -5.60 8.30
N GLN A 23 2.53 -5.96 7.14
CA GLN A 23 2.87 -5.01 6.10
C GLN A 23 2.40 -5.62 4.78
N PHE A 24 2.04 -4.79 3.80
CA PHE A 24 2.06 -5.22 2.41
C PHE A 24 2.57 -4.10 1.52
N THR A 25 3.02 -4.51 0.33
CA THR A 25 3.37 -3.60 -0.74
C THR A 25 2.64 -4.06 -2.00
N ALA A 26 1.74 -3.22 -2.49
CA ALA A 26 1.16 -3.36 -3.82
C ALA A 26 2.04 -2.61 -4.82
N THR A 27 2.40 -3.25 -5.93
CA THR A 27 3.33 -2.71 -6.93
C THR A 27 2.69 -2.76 -8.30
N THR A 28 2.67 -1.65 -9.03
CA THR A 28 2.15 -1.61 -10.40
C THR A 28 3.00 -0.69 -11.29
N LEU A 29 2.91 -0.90 -12.60
CA LEU A 29 3.45 0.04 -13.58
C LEU A 29 2.36 1.03 -13.98
N VAL A 30 2.71 2.30 -14.03
CA VAL A 30 1.84 3.38 -14.55
C VAL A 30 2.51 4.02 -15.75
N HIS A 31 1.72 4.51 -16.70
CA HIS A 31 2.23 5.24 -17.86
C HIS A 31 1.84 6.71 -17.71
N GLY A 32 2.81 7.55 -17.36
CA GLY A 32 2.60 8.98 -17.22
C GLY A 32 2.47 9.68 -18.56
N ASP A 33 1.73 10.77 -18.54
CA ASP A 33 1.50 11.70 -19.64
C ASP A 33 2.26 13.03 -19.47
N GLY A 34 3.15 13.11 -18.46
CA GLY A 34 3.83 14.35 -18.07
C GLY A 34 2.95 15.32 -17.27
N GLY A 35 1.71 14.95 -16.99
CA GLY A 35 0.72 15.75 -16.27
C GLY A 35 0.82 15.65 -14.76
N THR A 36 0.11 16.56 -14.08
CA THR A 36 -0.06 16.54 -12.62
C THR A 36 -1.39 15.90 -12.26
N HIS A 37 -1.33 14.91 -11.39
CA HIS A 37 -2.45 14.06 -11.01
C HIS A 37 -2.64 14.07 -9.50
N THR A 38 -3.87 13.86 -9.04
CA THR A 38 -4.15 13.73 -7.61
C THR A 38 -4.22 12.25 -7.23
N LEU A 39 -3.36 11.84 -6.30
CA LEU A 39 -3.42 10.53 -5.67
C LEU A 39 -4.05 10.64 -4.30
N GLU A 40 -4.74 9.60 -3.86
CA GLU A 40 -5.40 9.56 -2.56
C GLU A 40 -5.09 8.25 -1.83
N LEU A 41 -4.80 8.36 -0.55
CA LEU A 41 -4.88 7.29 0.43
C LEU A 41 -6.07 7.60 1.36
N TYR A 42 -6.91 6.61 1.63
CA TYR A 42 -8.09 6.76 2.48
C TYR A 42 -8.29 5.54 3.38
N ASP A 43 -9.00 5.73 4.49
CA ASP A 43 -9.23 4.73 5.53
C ASP A 43 -7.93 4.04 5.98
N VAL A 44 -6.83 4.80 6.10
CA VAL A 44 -5.52 4.27 6.50
C VAL A 44 -5.48 4.02 8.00
N ASP A 45 -5.23 2.77 8.35
CA ASP A 45 -5.04 2.26 9.71
C ASP A 45 -3.99 1.13 9.63
N ASP A 46 -2.74 1.26 10.11
CA ASP A 46 -2.14 2.40 10.83
C ASP A 46 -1.38 3.40 9.92
N LEU A 47 -0.49 2.92 9.05
CA LEU A 47 0.42 3.76 8.26
C LEU A 47 0.45 3.32 6.80
N ALA A 48 0.30 4.25 5.87
CA ALA A 48 0.48 3.99 4.44
C ALA A 48 1.33 5.07 3.77
N TRP A 49 2.06 4.67 2.73
CA TRP A 49 2.81 5.60 1.90
C TRP A 49 2.90 5.11 0.45
N VAL A 50 2.94 6.08 -0.46
CA VAL A 50 3.05 5.85 -1.90
C VAL A 50 4.43 6.29 -2.36
N THR A 51 5.08 5.45 -3.17
CA THR A 51 6.31 5.81 -3.87
C THR A 51 6.13 5.73 -5.38
N LEU A 52 6.73 6.67 -6.11
CA LEU A 52 6.87 6.63 -7.56
C LEU A 52 8.37 6.57 -7.88
N ASP A 53 8.81 5.55 -8.61
CA ASP A 53 10.22 5.29 -8.91
C ASP A 53 11.16 5.25 -7.68
N GLY A 54 10.58 4.99 -6.50
CA GLY A 54 11.29 4.93 -5.23
C GLY A 54 11.22 6.22 -4.40
N ASP A 55 10.78 7.33 -4.98
CA ASP A 55 10.58 8.58 -4.25
C ASP A 55 9.22 8.57 -3.54
N GLU A 56 9.20 8.88 -2.25
CA GLU A 56 7.97 9.01 -1.48
C GLU A 56 7.23 10.29 -1.86
N ILE A 57 5.98 10.13 -2.30
CA ILE A 57 5.14 11.22 -2.83
C ILE A 57 3.90 11.48 -1.97
N LEU A 58 3.51 10.53 -1.14
CA LEU A 58 2.39 10.65 -0.20
C LEU A 58 2.64 9.73 0.99
N ARG A 59 2.39 10.24 2.20
CA ARG A 59 2.41 9.48 3.45
C ARG A 59 1.22 9.88 4.29
N VAL A 60 0.50 8.90 4.81
CA VAL A 60 -0.67 9.07 5.67
C VAL A 60 -0.51 8.14 6.87
N GLU A 61 -0.63 8.70 8.06
CA GLU A 61 -0.50 7.99 9.32
C GLU A 61 -1.74 8.28 10.15
N MET A 62 -2.32 7.23 10.72
CA MET A 62 -3.40 7.33 11.69
C MET A 62 -2.94 8.17 12.89
N THR A 63 -3.82 9.05 13.36
CA THR A 63 -3.58 9.83 14.59
C THR A 63 -4.69 9.56 15.61
N GLY A 64 -4.33 8.95 16.74
CA GLY A 64 -5.31 8.48 17.73
C GLY A 64 -6.00 7.20 17.25
N ASP A 65 -7.29 7.02 17.56
CA ASP A 65 -8.05 5.81 17.26
C ASP A 65 -8.98 6.00 16.04
N ARG A 66 -8.53 6.70 14.99
CA ARG A 66 -9.35 7.02 13.81
C ARG A 66 -8.54 6.90 12.51
N PRO A 67 -9.01 6.12 11.53
CA PRO A 67 -8.37 6.03 10.23
C PRO A 67 -8.14 7.41 9.59
N ALA A 68 -7.03 7.54 8.88
CA ALA A 68 -6.62 8.79 8.26
C ALA A 68 -6.72 8.74 6.73
N ASN A 69 -6.95 9.92 6.15
CA ASN A 69 -7.00 10.12 4.71
C ASN A 69 -5.98 11.21 4.33
N GLY A 70 -5.45 11.15 3.11
CA GLY A 70 -4.56 12.17 2.59
C GLY A 70 -4.45 12.12 1.08
N THR A 71 -4.12 13.27 0.49
CA THR A 71 -3.97 13.41 -0.96
C THR A 71 -2.66 14.10 -1.31
N ALA A 72 -2.15 13.82 -2.51
CA ALA A 72 -0.98 14.49 -3.06
C ALA A 72 -1.20 14.83 -4.54
N GLN A 73 -0.76 16.02 -4.93
CA GLN A 73 -0.63 16.42 -6.34
C GLN A 73 0.76 16.03 -6.82
N VAL A 74 0.84 15.16 -7.83
CA VAL A 74 2.07 14.52 -8.28
C VAL A 74 2.19 14.64 -9.78
N THR A 75 3.29 15.21 -10.26
CA THR A 75 3.63 15.21 -11.69
C THR A 75 4.24 13.87 -12.05
N ILE A 76 3.60 13.13 -12.95
CA ILE A 76 4.07 11.81 -13.39
C ILE A 76 4.74 11.99 -14.75
N PRO A 77 6.07 11.79 -14.85
CA PRO A 77 6.80 11.97 -16.10
C PRO A 77 6.23 11.13 -17.25
N GLU A 78 6.35 11.62 -18.48
CA GLU A 78 5.97 10.84 -19.66
C GLU A 78 6.69 9.49 -19.69
N GLY A 79 5.93 8.42 -19.98
CA GLY A 79 6.45 7.06 -20.07
C GLY A 79 6.18 6.21 -18.83
N GLN A 80 6.83 5.05 -18.76
CA GLN A 80 6.55 4.04 -17.73
C GLN A 80 7.25 4.37 -16.41
N GLN A 81 6.49 4.39 -15.32
CA GLN A 81 6.96 4.60 -13.95
C GLN A 81 6.52 3.43 -13.06
N LEU A 82 7.28 3.14 -12.00
CA LEU A 82 6.95 2.14 -11.00
C LEU A 82 6.25 2.78 -9.82
N LEU A 83 4.98 2.46 -9.63
CA LEU A 83 4.19 2.91 -8.48
C LEU A 83 4.15 1.80 -7.43
N ARG A 84 4.37 2.17 -6.17
CA ARG A 84 4.13 1.28 -5.02
C ARG A 84 3.25 1.94 -3.98
N VAL A 85 2.27 1.20 -3.51
CA VAL A 85 1.51 1.54 -2.30
C VAL A 85 1.95 0.59 -1.20
N ASN A 86 2.50 1.15 -0.15
CA ASN A 86 2.97 0.42 1.02
C ASN A 86 2.04 0.73 2.18
N TRP A 87 1.78 -0.28 3.00
CA TRP A 87 0.98 -0.12 4.19
C TRP A 87 1.52 -1.01 5.31
N ARG A 88 1.41 -0.53 6.54
CA ARG A 88 1.82 -1.20 7.77
C ARG A 88 0.73 -1.06 8.82
N GLU A 89 0.39 -2.19 9.42
CA GLU A 89 -0.43 -2.35 10.60
C GLU A 89 0.48 -2.56 11.81
N ASP A 90 0.34 -1.73 12.84
CA ASP A 90 0.98 -1.91 14.13
C ASP A 90 0.02 -2.67 15.07
N CYS A 91 -1.28 -2.33 15.12
CA CYS A 91 -2.26 -3.15 15.85
C CYS A 91 -3.73 -2.98 15.45
N CYS A 92 -4.47 -4.04 15.79
CA CYS A 92 -5.86 -4.00 16.16
C CYS A 92 -6.83 -4.05 14.97
N SER A 93 -6.93 -2.98 14.18
CA SER A 93 -7.83 -2.91 13.03
C SER A 93 -7.04 -2.53 11.80
N ALA A 94 -7.17 -3.32 10.74
CA ALA A 94 -6.45 -3.05 9.52
C ALA A 94 -7.37 -2.51 8.42
N SER A 95 -7.02 -1.35 7.88
CA SER A 95 -7.62 -0.86 6.65
C SER A 95 -6.68 0.04 5.85
N VAL A 96 -6.85 0.01 4.53
CA VAL A 96 -6.25 0.96 3.61
C VAL A 96 -6.99 0.96 2.28
N GLY A 97 -7.24 2.15 1.77
CA GLY A 97 -7.72 2.45 0.44
C GLY A 97 -6.73 3.29 -0.33
N PHE A 98 -6.70 3.08 -1.65
CA PHE A 98 -5.92 3.88 -2.58
C PHE A 98 -6.75 4.18 -3.82
N HIS A 99 -6.61 5.41 -4.30
CA HIS A 99 -7.24 5.87 -5.53
C HIS A 99 -6.28 6.71 -6.37
N MET A 100 -6.31 6.47 -7.68
CA MET A 100 -5.63 7.27 -8.70
C MET A 100 -6.48 7.38 -9.97
N PRO A 101 -6.26 8.41 -10.82
CA PRO A 101 -6.94 8.52 -12.10
C PRO A 101 -6.74 7.29 -13.00
N GLU A 102 -7.81 6.82 -13.65
CA GLU A 102 -7.81 5.59 -14.46
C GLU A 102 -6.91 5.73 -15.70
N GLU A 103 -6.81 6.94 -16.26
CA GLU A 103 -6.02 7.22 -17.46
C GLU A 103 -4.51 6.91 -17.32
N LEU A 104 -4.00 6.81 -16.10
CA LEU A 104 -2.60 6.52 -15.81
C LEU A 104 -2.28 5.02 -15.77
N TYR A 105 -3.30 4.18 -15.65
CA TYR A 105 -3.13 2.76 -15.50
C TYR A 105 -2.93 2.08 -16.86
N THR A 106 -1.83 1.33 -16.97
CA THR A 106 -1.60 0.44 -18.11
C THR A 106 -1.59 -1.00 -17.59
N PRO A 107 -2.56 -1.85 -17.96
CA PRO A 107 -2.55 -3.24 -17.53
C PRO A 107 -1.30 -3.94 -18.06
N GLY A 108 -0.54 -4.57 -17.17
CA GLY A 108 0.59 -5.41 -17.57
C GLY A 108 0.11 -6.66 -18.32
N GLU A 109 0.76 -7.00 -19.42
CA GLU A 109 0.72 -8.35 -19.98
C GLU A 109 1.48 -9.27 -19.01
N ASP A 110 0.82 -10.31 -18.49
CA ASP A 110 1.34 -11.35 -17.59
C ASP A 110 1.64 -10.96 -16.12
N SER A 111 0.72 -11.33 -15.22
CA SER A 111 1.11 -11.89 -13.91
C SER A 111 -0.02 -12.72 -13.27
N ASP A 112 0.25 -14.01 -13.07
CA ASP A 112 -0.64 -14.99 -12.43
C ASP A 112 -0.66 -14.90 -10.89
N ASP A 113 0.12 -13.98 -10.29
CA ASP A 113 0.20 -13.76 -8.84
C ASP A 113 -0.50 -12.45 -8.44
N GLN A 114 -1.82 -12.46 -8.52
CA GLN A 114 -2.67 -11.27 -8.38
C GLN A 114 -2.79 -10.79 -6.93
N ALA A 115 -2.42 -9.53 -6.69
CA ALA A 115 -2.95 -8.79 -5.55
C ALA A 115 -4.45 -8.59 -5.76
N PRO A 116 -5.30 -8.84 -4.75
CA PRO A 116 -6.68 -8.45 -4.88
C PRO A 116 -6.68 -6.92 -5.11
N GLY A 117 -7.41 -6.43 -6.11
CA GLY A 117 -7.57 -4.99 -6.38
C GLY A 117 -6.57 -4.36 -7.36
N PHE A 118 -5.59 -5.11 -7.85
CA PHE A 118 -4.78 -4.71 -9.00
C PHE A 118 -4.78 -5.83 -10.01
N GLY A 119 -5.46 -5.63 -11.15
CA GLY A 119 -5.25 -6.51 -12.29
C GLY A 119 -3.77 -6.48 -12.66
N GLY A 120 -3.11 -7.63 -12.74
CA GLY A 120 -1.75 -7.71 -13.30
C GLY A 120 -0.60 -7.14 -12.45
N ALA A 121 -0.72 -7.09 -11.13
CA ALA A 121 0.36 -6.66 -10.22
C ALA A 121 0.87 -7.82 -9.34
N VAL A 122 2.17 -8.08 -9.39
CA VAL A 122 2.88 -9.06 -8.54
C VAL A 122 2.70 -8.73 -7.06
N LEU A 123 2.10 -9.65 -6.30
CA LEU A 123 2.19 -9.66 -4.84
C LEU A 123 3.60 -10.08 -4.41
N ALA A 124 4.38 -9.14 -3.88
CA ALA A 124 5.34 -9.48 -2.83
C ALA A 124 4.58 -9.44 -1.49
N ALA A 125 3.91 -10.55 -1.15
CA ALA A 125 3.34 -10.71 0.19
C ALA A 125 4.46 -10.60 1.23
N ALA A 126 4.24 -9.77 2.26
CA ALA A 126 5.29 -9.43 3.21
C ALA A 126 5.74 -10.62 4.06
N VAL A 127 7.04 -10.66 4.27
CA VAL A 127 7.72 -11.43 5.31
C VAL A 127 7.33 -10.87 6.67
N ALA A 128 6.74 -11.69 7.54
CA ALA A 128 6.61 -11.37 8.96
C ALA A 128 8.01 -11.26 9.59
N LEU A 129 8.56 -10.04 9.69
CA LEU A 129 9.83 -9.79 10.39
C LEU A 129 9.60 -9.81 11.90
N TYR A 130 9.45 -11.00 12.49
CA TYR A 130 9.67 -11.21 13.92
C TYR A 130 11.01 -11.90 14.17
N LEU A 131 12.12 -11.22 13.89
CA LEU A 131 13.40 -11.58 14.48
C LEU A 131 14.20 -10.31 14.74
N ILE A 132 14.25 -9.91 16.02
CA ILE A 132 15.33 -9.25 16.77
C ILE A 132 14.69 -8.27 17.77
N TRP A 133 13.93 -8.79 18.74
CA TRP A 133 13.86 -8.10 20.04
C TRP A 133 13.57 -9.06 21.20
N LYS A 134 12.85 -10.16 20.97
CA LYS A 134 12.51 -11.12 22.04
C LYS A 134 13.64 -12.01 22.55
N HIS A 135 14.86 -11.91 22.00
CA HIS A 135 15.98 -12.74 22.49
C HIS A 135 16.94 -12.00 23.45
N ARG A 136 16.66 -10.74 23.81
CA ARG A 136 17.53 -10.00 24.74
C ARG A 136 17.13 -10.09 26.22
N ASP A 137 15.92 -10.57 26.54
CA ASP A 137 15.41 -10.60 27.94
C ASP A 137 15.35 -11.99 28.59
N THR A 138 16.07 -12.99 28.08
CA THR A 138 16.15 -14.33 28.74
C THR A 138 17.54 -14.72 29.22
N ARG A 139 18.43 -13.75 29.44
CA ARG A 139 19.66 -14.00 30.20
C ARG A 139 19.97 -12.84 31.14
N LEU A 140 19.34 -12.83 32.30
CA LEU A 140 19.95 -12.50 33.59
C LEU A 140 19.21 -13.27 34.70
#